data_AF-A0A8S3VLF4-F1
#
_entry.id   AF-A0A8S3VLF4-F1
#
_cell.length_a   1.000
_cell.length_b   1.000
_cell.length_c   1.000
_cell.angle_alpha   90.00
_cell.angle_beta   90.00
_cell.angle_gamma   90.00
#
_symmetry.space_group_name_H-M   'P 1'
#
loop_
_entity.id
_entity.type
_entity.pdbx_description
1 polymer ?
#
loop_
_entity_poly.entity_id
_entity_poly.type
_entity_poly.pdbx_seq_one_letter_code
_entity_poly.pdbx_strand_id
1 'polypeptide(L)'
;MAMFVGCNLQSQAVLESIRVNPVVELPEVTDFLLEHIDFDIECLHRILGKSRDDVILLIHHLLATIMEKHTMSVIGESIPIEQCELTKKDARIKWEREFANRYLPPVLKALNGTLKKCNKEILKDKRLGSDPLLQLLYEVDTQVEMLDVTHLQDIPAVWGYRACVSVEHLTQMLNSTQQKCPVLSVFLEEESILRALRHIPSILRLQKLLMNKYNRKLDKAEGTTLQIDTIKKHIEKDRRSEEFGTLLDDYAEAWECVCQSLESYSCSVNGFFVSVNKEHLRRQIDSKTPVSFLLPTLRTDGGLCAYMLLRFLLERQNSFLEKYCQKSNKMYVLLDVYHWKYA
;
A
#
# COMPACT_ATOMS: atom_id res chain seq x y z
N MET A 1 5.49 -1.59 17.77
CA MET A 1 5.79 -2.29 19.05
C MET A 1 6.67 -1.49 20.02
N ALA A 2 7.89 -1.07 19.66
CA ALA A 2 8.78 -0.37 20.60
C ALA A 2 8.18 0.93 21.18
N MET A 3 7.53 1.75 20.34
CA MET A 3 6.83 2.96 20.79
C MET A 3 5.68 2.64 21.76
N PHE A 4 4.94 1.56 21.52
CA PHE A 4 3.86 1.11 22.40
C PHE A 4 4.37 0.71 23.79
N VAL A 5 5.49 -0.03 23.85
CA VAL A 5 6.16 -0.34 25.13
C VAL A 5 6.66 0.94 25.80
N GLY A 6 7.17 1.91 25.02
CA GLY A 6 7.57 3.23 25.50
C GLY A 6 6.42 4.01 26.14
N CYS A 7 5.19 3.91 25.62
CA CYS A 7 4.02 4.56 26.19
C CYS A 7 3.73 4.13 27.63
N ASN A 8 4.02 2.88 27.99
CA ASN A 8 3.86 2.38 29.36
C ASN A 8 4.84 3.03 30.35
N LEU A 9 5.95 3.60 29.86
CA LEU A 9 6.96 4.27 30.69
C LEU A 9 6.82 5.79 30.64
N GLN A 10 6.71 6.36 29.44
CA GLN A 10 6.68 7.81 29.19
C GLN A 10 5.78 8.13 27.98
N SER A 11 4.47 8.07 28.18
CA SER A 11 3.47 8.36 27.14
C SER A 11 3.62 9.74 26.49
N GLN A 12 3.97 10.77 27.27
CA GLN A 12 4.18 12.13 26.78
C GLN A 12 5.34 12.25 25.78
N ALA A 13 6.48 11.59 26.07
CA ALA A 13 7.64 11.63 25.18
C ALA A 13 7.35 10.89 23.85
N VAL A 14 6.59 9.81 23.90
CA VAL A 14 6.15 9.10 22.69
C VAL A 14 5.18 9.97 21.87
N LEU A 15 4.24 10.64 22.54
CA LEU A 15 3.31 11.57 21.87
C LEU A 15 4.06 12.67 21.11
N GLU A 16 5.06 13.30 21.74
CA GLU A 16 5.88 14.34 21.13
C GLU A 16 6.71 13.85 19.93
N SER A 17 7.01 12.55 19.87
CA SER A 17 7.72 11.93 18.74
C SER A 17 6.80 11.63 17.55
N ILE A 18 5.50 11.48 17.78
CA ILE A 18 4.50 11.17 16.74
C ILE A 18 4.07 12.48 16.06
N ARG A 19 4.50 12.68 14.81
CA ARG A 19 4.11 13.84 13.99
C ARG A 19 3.15 13.42 12.88
N VAL A 20 1.91 13.11 13.25
CA VAL A 20 0.82 12.74 12.32
C VAL A 20 -0.30 13.78 12.32
N ASN A 21 -1.15 13.75 11.29
CA ASN A 21 -2.34 14.59 11.15
C ASN A 21 -3.52 13.67 10.76
N PRO A 22 -4.63 13.61 11.53
CA PRO A 22 -4.94 14.41 12.72
C PRO A 22 -3.96 14.19 13.88
N VAL A 23 -3.82 15.23 14.71
CA VAL A 23 -2.97 15.17 15.92
C VAL A 23 -3.62 14.18 16.88
N VAL A 24 -2.83 13.22 17.36
CA VAL A 24 -3.25 12.25 18.37
C VAL A 24 -3.10 12.90 19.75
N GLU A 25 -4.06 12.68 20.64
CA GLU A 25 -4.03 13.21 22.02
C GLU A 25 -3.89 12.07 23.04
N LEU A 26 -3.59 12.39 24.30
CA LEU A 26 -3.68 11.44 25.40
C LEU A 26 -5.15 11.29 25.84
N PRO A 27 -5.66 10.08 26.12
CA PRO A 27 -4.96 8.79 26.21
C PRO A 27 -4.93 7.97 24.90
N GLU A 28 -5.47 8.50 23.80
CA GLU A 28 -5.69 7.81 22.52
C GLU A 28 -4.40 7.29 21.86
N VAL A 29 -3.22 7.79 22.26
CA VAL A 29 -1.92 7.35 21.73
C VAL A 29 -1.69 5.84 21.84
N THR A 30 -2.18 5.20 22.91
CA THR A 30 -2.00 3.77 23.14
C THR A 30 -2.83 2.96 22.14
N ASP A 31 -4.10 3.33 21.98
CA ASP A 31 -5.03 2.70 21.05
C ASP A 31 -4.57 2.94 19.60
N PHE A 32 -4.15 4.17 19.28
CA PHE A 32 -3.55 4.53 17.99
C PHE A 32 -2.37 3.62 17.62
N LEU A 33 -1.45 3.36 18.55
CA LEU A 33 -0.30 2.48 18.31
C LEU A 33 -0.70 1.01 18.19
N LEU A 34 -1.72 0.57 18.92
CA LEU A 34 -2.26 -0.80 18.80
C LEU A 34 -2.95 -1.01 17.45
N GLU A 35 -3.76 -0.06 17.00
CA GLU A 35 -4.41 -0.08 15.69
C GLU A 35 -3.37 -0.14 14.56
N HIS A 36 -2.26 0.58 14.68
CA HIS A 36 -1.16 0.48 13.72
C HIS A 36 -0.48 -0.90 13.73
N ILE A 37 -0.27 -1.50 14.91
CA ILE A 37 0.28 -2.85 15.01
C ILE A 37 -0.68 -3.87 14.38
N ASP A 38 -1.98 -3.75 14.63
CA ASP A 38 -2.99 -4.64 14.05
C ASP A 38 -3.04 -4.50 12.52
N PHE A 39 -3.03 -3.25 12.02
CA PHE A 39 -2.98 -2.97 10.58
C PHE A 39 -1.71 -3.51 9.92
N ASP A 40 -0.56 -3.38 10.57
CA ASP A 40 0.71 -3.94 10.08
C ASP A 40 0.65 -5.48 10.00
N ILE A 41 0.04 -6.15 11.00
CA ILE A 41 -0.18 -7.60 10.97
C ILE A 41 -1.11 -7.99 9.82
N GLU A 42 -2.19 -7.24 9.59
CA GLU A 42 -3.10 -7.46 8.46
C GLU A 42 -2.44 -7.25 7.10
N CYS A 43 -1.53 -6.27 7.00
CA CYS A 43 -0.71 -6.08 5.79
C CYS A 43 0.24 -7.26 5.57
N LEU A 44 0.96 -7.68 6.62
CA LEU A 44 1.90 -8.81 6.54
C LEU A 44 1.20 -10.13 6.21
N HIS A 45 0.02 -10.39 6.78
CA HIS A 45 -0.83 -11.54 6.46
C HIS A 45 -1.11 -11.64 4.96
N ARG A 46 -1.55 -10.53 4.36
CA ARG A 46 -1.85 -10.44 2.93
C ARG A 46 -0.63 -10.56 2.04
N ILE A 47 0.47 -9.90 2.41
CA ILE A 47 1.72 -9.92 1.62
C ILE A 47 2.33 -11.32 1.61
N LEU A 48 2.42 -11.96 2.78
CA LEU A 48 3.04 -13.28 2.92
C LEU A 48 2.12 -14.42 2.48
N GLY A 49 0.80 -14.19 2.39
CA GLY A 49 -0.20 -15.22 2.14
C GLY A 49 -0.20 -16.30 3.23
N LYS A 50 -0.02 -15.89 4.50
CA LYS A 50 0.09 -16.76 5.68
C LYS A 50 -0.96 -16.36 6.70
N SER A 51 -1.46 -17.27 7.54
CA SER A 51 -2.46 -16.93 8.57
C SER A 51 -1.96 -15.82 9.52
N ARG A 52 -2.88 -15.12 10.22
CA ARG A 52 -2.48 -14.11 11.23
C ARG A 52 -1.58 -14.74 12.31
N ASP A 53 -1.88 -15.96 12.73
CA ASP A 53 -1.07 -16.70 13.70
C ASP A 53 0.34 -16.98 13.17
N ASP A 54 0.48 -17.38 11.91
CA ASP A 54 1.79 -17.56 11.27
C ASP A 54 2.59 -16.24 11.24
N VAL A 55 1.94 -15.12 10.92
CA VAL A 55 2.58 -13.79 10.94
C VAL A 55 3.08 -13.45 12.33
N ILE A 56 2.25 -13.65 13.35
CA ILE A 56 2.61 -13.43 14.75
C ILE A 56 3.81 -14.32 15.14
N LEU A 57 3.79 -15.60 14.76
CA LEU A 57 4.90 -16.53 15.01
C LEU A 57 6.19 -16.08 14.31
N LEU A 58 6.10 -15.56 13.09
CA LEU A 58 7.26 -15.00 12.38
C LEU A 58 7.81 -13.76 13.06
N ILE A 59 6.95 -12.87 13.56
CA ILE A 59 7.36 -11.70 14.34
C ILE A 59 8.09 -12.16 15.61
N HIS A 60 7.54 -13.13 16.34
CA HIS A 60 8.21 -13.70 17.51
C HIS A 60 9.55 -14.36 17.16
N HIS A 61 9.62 -15.10 16.05
CA HIS A 61 10.87 -15.70 15.59
C HIS A 61 11.91 -14.66 15.18
N LEU A 62 11.51 -13.55 14.54
CA LEU A 62 12.38 -12.43 14.23
C LEU A 62 12.94 -11.79 15.50
N LEU A 63 12.08 -11.53 16.51
CA LEU A 63 12.51 -11.00 17.81
C LEU A 63 13.51 -11.94 18.50
N ALA A 64 13.25 -13.25 18.50
CA ALA A 64 14.19 -14.25 19.03
C ALA A 64 15.53 -14.24 18.27
N THR A 65 15.49 -14.17 16.93
CA THR A 65 16.68 -14.07 16.08
C THR A 65 17.50 -12.82 16.38
N ILE A 66 16.84 -11.69 16.62
CA ILE A 66 17.51 -10.44 17.03
C ILE A 66 18.22 -10.66 18.37
N MET A 67 17.55 -11.25 19.35
CA MET A 67 18.13 -11.53 20.68
C MET A 67 19.31 -12.50 20.61
N GLU A 68 19.20 -13.59 19.86
CA GLU A 68 20.28 -14.57 19.67
C GLU A 68 21.52 -13.94 19.04
N LYS A 69 21.34 -13.23 17.91
CA LYS A 69 22.45 -12.58 17.20
C LYS A 69 23.05 -11.42 17.97
N HIS A 70 22.27 -10.73 18.79
CA HIS A 70 22.79 -9.69 19.67
C HIS A 70 23.64 -10.32 20.78
N THR A 71 23.14 -11.38 21.44
CA THR A 71 23.88 -12.12 22.47
C THR A 71 25.21 -12.69 21.95
N MET A 72 25.27 -13.14 20.69
CA MET A 72 26.50 -13.60 20.04
C MET A 72 27.48 -12.45 19.70
N SER A 73 26.99 -11.23 19.48
CA SER A 73 27.80 -10.03 19.16
C SER A 73 28.41 -9.37 20.40
N VAL A 74 27.78 -9.54 21.57
CA VAL A 74 28.21 -8.97 22.86
C VAL A 74 29.52 -9.60 23.38
N ILE A 75 30.03 -10.67 22.74
CA ILE A 75 31.35 -11.24 23.05
C ILE A 75 32.51 -10.37 22.51
N GLY A 76 32.28 -9.19 21.90
CA GLY A 76 33.40 -8.32 21.55
C GLY A 76 33.15 -6.93 20.98
N GLU A 77 31.91 -6.51 20.67
CA GLU A 77 31.68 -5.20 20.05
C GLU A 77 30.61 -4.38 20.77
N SER A 78 31.01 -3.26 21.36
CA SER A 78 30.11 -2.20 21.83
C SER A 78 29.58 -1.43 20.62
N ILE A 79 28.25 -1.35 20.47
CA ILE A 79 27.62 -0.50 19.46
C ILE A 79 27.83 0.96 19.89
N PRO A 80 28.53 1.80 19.10
CA PRO A 80 28.76 3.20 19.45
C PRO A 80 27.44 3.95 19.64
N ILE A 81 27.34 4.78 20.68
CA ILE A 81 26.13 5.56 21.04
C ILE A 81 25.63 6.43 19.86
N GLU A 82 26.55 6.90 19.01
CA GLU A 82 26.24 7.66 17.79
C GLU A 82 25.42 6.86 16.75
N GLN A 83 25.45 5.52 16.81
CA GLN A 83 24.58 4.65 16.01
C GLN A 83 23.20 4.44 16.65
N CYS A 84 23.03 4.81 17.93
CA CYS A 84 21.77 4.73 18.65
C CYS A 84 20.91 5.99 18.49
N GLU A 85 21.51 7.15 18.22
CA GLU A 85 20.80 8.41 17.99
C GLU A 85 20.38 8.55 16.51
N LEU A 86 19.17 8.08 16.20
CA LEU A 86 18.57 8.09 14.85
C LEU A 86 18.07 9.50 14.40
N THR A 87 18.81 10.57 14.71
CA THR A 87 18.41 11.96 14.45
C THR A 87 18.61 12.38 12.98
N LYS A 88 19.70 11.92 12.35
CA LYS A 88 20.02 12.25 10.94
C LYS A 88 19.37 11.28 9.96
N LYS A 89 18.95 11.79 8.78
CA LYS A 89 18.38 10.96 7.70
C LYS A 89 19.34 9.83 7.28
N ASP A 90 20.62 10.14 7.12
CA ASP A 90 21.62 9.15 6.70
C ASP A 90 21.84 8.06 7.76
N ALA A 91 21.79 8.42 9.05
CA ALA A 91 21.88 7.47 10.15
C ALA A 91 20.67 6.50 10.15
N ARG A 92 19.46 7.01 9.91
CA ARG A 92 18.25 6.19 9.75
C ARG A 92 18.34 5.22 8.57
N ILE A 93 18.72 5.70 7.39
CA ILE A 93 18.89 4.86 6.19
C ILE A 93 19.95 3.77 6.43
N LYS A 94 21.06 4.13 7.09
CA LYS A 94 22.11 3.18 7.44
C LYS A 94 21.57 2.11 8.39
N TRP A 95 20.85 2.50 9.44
CA TRP A 95 20.24 1.57 10.39
C TRP A 95 19.24 0.63 9.70
N GLU A 96 18.33 1.16 8.85
CA GLU A 96 17.34 0.37 8.11
C GLU A 96 18.02 -0.69 7.23
N ARG A 97 19.10 -0.31 6.53
CA ARG A 97 19.86 -1.22 5.66
C ARG A 97 20.57 -2.32 6.46
N GLU A 98 21.25 -1.94 7.55
CA GLU A 98 21.95 -2.89 8.42
C GLU A 98 20.95 -3.87 9.07
N PHE A 99 19.85 -3.36 9.60
CA PHE A 99 18.78 -4.17 10.18
C PHE A 99 18.20 -5.15 9.16
N ALA A 100 17.82 -4.65 7.98
CA ALA A 100 17.26 -5.45 6.91
C ALA A 100 18.23 -6.57 6.50
N ASN A 101 19.50 -6.25 6.23
CA ASN A 101 20.49 -7.24 5.78
C ASN A 101 20.85 -8.27 6.86
N ARG A 102 20.89 -7.87 8.13
CA ARG A 102 21.33 -8.74 9.23
C ARG A 102 20.23 -9.68 9.70
N TYR A 103 18.99 -9.22 9.81
CA TYR A 103 17.93 -9.95 10.51
C TYR A 103 16.84 -10.52 9.60
N LEU A 104 16.53 -9.90 8.46
CA LEU A 104 15.41 -10.35 7.62
C LEU A 104 15.72 -11.57 6.73
N PRO A 105 16.88 -11.70 6.05
CA PRO A 105 17.14 -12.82 5.14
C PRO A 105 16.99 -14.21 5.76
N PRO A 106 17.44 -14.48 7.02
CA PRO A 106 17.23 -15.78 7.65
C PRO A 106 15.75 -16.14 7.80
N VAL A 107 14.93 -15.17 8.19
CA VAL A 107 13.49 -15.35 8.42
C VAL A 107 12.76 -15.53 7.10
N LEU A 108 13.08 -14.72 6.09
CA LEU A 108 12.36 -14.72 4.81
C LEU A 108 12.77 -15.88 3.89
N LYS A 109 14.04 -16.28 3.84
CA LYS A 109 14.49 -17.38 2.96
C LYS A 109 13.98 -18.74 3.41
N ALA A 110 13.86 -18.96 4.72
CA ALA A 110 13.41 -20.21 5.30
C ALA A 110 11.96 -20.18 5.78
N LEU A 111 11.18 -19.15 5.38
CA LEU A 111 9.83 -18.84 5.91
C LEU A 111 8.96 -20.07 6.19
N ASN A 112 8.71 -20.88 5.16
CA ASN A 112 7.86 -22.08 5.27
C ASN A 112 8.48 -23.16 6.17
N GLY A 113 9.80 -23.33 6.12
CA GLY A 113 10.53 -24.28 6.96
C GLY A 113 10.53 -23.86 8.43
N THR A 114 10.73 -22.58 8.69
CA THR A 114 10.66 -21.96 10.02
C THR A 114 9.26 -22.10 10.60
N LEU A 115 8.21 -21.75 9.85
CA LEU A 115 6.83 -21.91 10.29
C LEU A 115 6.50 -23.37 10.63
N LYS A 116 6.86 -24.31 9.75
CA LYS A 116 6.69 -25.75 10.02
C LYS A 116 7.42 -26.19 11.29
N LYS A 117 8.62 -25.68 11.54
CA LYS A 117 9.37 -25.97 12.76
C LYS A 117 8.69 -25.38 13.99
N CYS A 118 8.28 -24.11 13.95
CA CYS A 118 7.59 -23.44 15.04
C CYS A 118 6.26 -24.15 15.39
N ASN A 119 5.44 -24.46 14.39
CA ASN A 119 4.16 -25.16 14.59
C ASN A 119 4.37 -26.57 15.20
N LYS A 120 5.44 -27.27 14.79
CA LYS A 120 5.84 -28.54 15.44
C LYS A 120 6.22 -28.37 16.91
N GLU A 121 6.92 -27.30 17.27
CA GLU A 121 7.26 -27.04 18.68
C GLU A 121 6.02 -26.65 19.51
N ILE A 122 5.07 -25.90 18.93
CA ILE A 122 3.79 -25.56 19.59
C ILE A 122 2.98 -26.82 19.86
N LEU A 123 2.89 -27.75 18.90
CA LEU A 123 2.20 -29.02 19.08
C LEU A 123 2.89 -29.96 20.08
N LYS A 124 4.18 -29.80 20.35
CA LYS A 124 4.85 -30.54 21.43
C LYS A 124 4.50 -29.98 22.81
N ASP A 125 3.99 -28.76 22.92
CA ASP A 125 3.51 -28.22 24.19
C ASP A 125 2.26 -28.99 24.62
N LYS A 126 2.37 -29.77 25.69
CA LYS A 126 1.29 -30.64 26.20
C LYS A 126 -0.01 -29.89 26.50
N ARG A 127 0.05 -28.57 26.75
CA ARG A 127 -1.12 -27.72 27.02
C ARG A 127 -1.95 -27.46 25.76
N LEU A 128 -1.32 -27.44 24.58
CA LEU A 128 -1.94 -27.09 23.30
C LEU A 128 -2.03 -28.32 22.38
N GLY A 129 -0.97 -29.13 22.33
CA GLY A 129 -0.88 -30.32 21.49
C GLY A 129 -1.74 -31.50 21.90
N SER A 130 -2.47 -31.43 23.01
CA SER A 130 -3.48 -32.44 23.38
C SER A 130 -4.84 -32.18 22.74
N ASP A 131 -5.04 -31.00 22.13
CA ASP A 131 -6.26 -30.66 21.41
C ASP A 131 -6.23 -31.24 19.98
N PRO A 132 -7.13 -32.17 19.63
CA PRO A 132 -7.22 -32.74 18.28
C PRO A 132 -7.47 -31.70 17.19
N LEU A 133 -8.18 -30.61 17.51
CA LEU A 133 -8.47 -29.53 16.57
C LEU A 133 -7.19 -28.77 16.20
N LEU A 134 -6.33 -28.48 17.17
CA LEU A 134 -5.05 -27.79 16.94
C LEU A 134 -4.09 -28.67 16.14
N GLN A 135 -4.06 -29.98 16.40
CA GLN A 135 -3.28 -30.93 15.59
C GLN A 135 -3.72 -30.94 14.12
N LEU A 136 -5.05 -30.92 13.88
CA LEU A 136 -5.61 -30.83 12.53
C LEU A 136 -5.30 -29.50 11.85
N LEU A 137 -5.45 -28.37 12.57
CA LEU A 137 -5.27 -27.02 12.04
C LEU A 137 -3.82 -26.73 11.62
N TYR A 138 -2.83 -27.21 12.40
CA TYR A 138 -1.42 -26.97 12.12
C TYR A 138 -0.82 -27.92 11.07
N GLU A 139 -1.63 -28.84 10.52
CA GLU A 139 -1.27 -29.76 9.40
C GLU A 139 0.05 -30.53 9.62
N VAL A 140 0.43 -30.83 10.87
CA VAL A 140 1.73 -31.46 11.18
C VAL A 140 1.72 -32.98 10.97
N ASP A 141 0.55 -33.62 11.09
CA ASP A 141 0.38 -35.07 11.06
C ASP A 141 -0.68 -35.56 10.06
N THR A 142 -0.90 -34.86 8.93
CA THR A 142 -1.66 -35.47 7.83
C THR A 142 -0.78 -36.52 7.15
N GLN A 143 -0.72 -37.73 7.74
CA GLN A 143 -0.21 -38.89 7.04
C GLN A 143 -1.10 -39.10 5.81
N VAL A 144 -0.50 -39.01 4.63
CA VAL A 144 -1.17 -39.35 3.38
C VAL A 144 -1.19 -40.87 3.31
N GLU A 145 -2.03 -41.50 4.14
CA GLU A 145 -2.43 -42.88 3.88
C GLU A 145 -3.13 -42.91 2.52
N MET A 146 -2.92 -44.01 1.78
CA MET A 146 -3.12 -44.11 0.34
C MET A 146 -4.37 -43.37 -0.16
N LEU A 147 -4.14 -42.43 -1.07
CA LEU A 147 -5.19 -41.66 -1.75
C LEU A 147 -6.10 -42.61 -2.55
N ASP A 148 -7.18 -43.07 -1.94
CA ASP A 148 -8.28 -43.67 -2.67
C ASP A 148 -9.13 -42.55 -3.25
N VAL A 149 -9.07 -42.40 -4.58
CA VAL A 149 -9.78 -41.36 -5.34
C VAL A 149 -11.30 -41.49 -5.15
N THR A 150 -11.81 -42.65 -4.70
CA THR A 150 -13.23 -42.86 -4.42
C THR A 150 -13.70 -42.28 -3.08
N HIS A 151 -12.77 -41.98 -2.16
CA HIS A 151 -13.04 -41.51 -0.80
C HIS A 151 -12.39 -40.15 -0.50
N LEU A 152 -12.26 -39.28 -1.50
CA LEU A 152 -11.62 -37.96 -1.34
C LEU A 152 -12.25 -37.10 -0.24
N GLN A 153 -13.57 -37.24 0.01
CA GLN A 153 -14.22 -36.50 1.10
C GLN A 153 -13.72 -36.89 2.50
N ASP A 154 -13.17 -38.09 2.66
CA ASP A 154 -12.73 -38.63 3.94
C ASP A 154 -11.26 -38.27 4.24
N ILE A 155 -10.57 -37.62 3.29
CA ILE A 155 -9.15 -37.28 3.37
C ILE A 155 -8.99 -35.85 3.91
N PRO A 156 -8.46 -35.64 5.13
CA PRO A 156 -8.31 -34.30 5.71
C PRO A 156 -7.45 -33.35 4.87
N ALA A 157 -6.45 -33.88 4.15
CA ALA A 157 -5.58 -33.09 3.28
C ALA A 157 -6.31 -32.40 2.11
N VAL A 158 -7.50 -32.90 1.71
CA VAL A 158 -8.35 -32.29 0.68
C VAL A 158 -9.03 -31.02 1.20
N TRP A 159 -9.35 -30.99 2.49
CA TRP A 159 -10.04 -29.90 3.17
C TRP A 159 -9.08 -28.89 3.84
N GLY A 160 -7.78 -29.12 3.72
CA GLY A 160 -6.76 -28.23 4.25
C GLY A 160 -6.87 -26.82 3.67
N TYR A 161 -6.63 -25.82 4.50
CA TYR A 161 -6.71 -24.44 4.07
C TYR A 161 -5.63 -24.14 3.03
N ARG A 162 -6.05 -23.47 1.95
CA ARG A 162 -5.14 -22.94 0.93
C ARG A 162 -5.31 -21.43 0.91
N ALA A 163 -4.22 -20.72 1.18
CA ALA A 163 -4.22 -19.27 1.08
C ALA A 163 -4.61 -18.84 -0.34
N CYS A 164 -5.47 -17.83 -0.44
CA CYS A 164 -5.82 -17.23 -1.71
C CYS A 164 -4.55 -16.61 -2.33
N VAL A 165 -4.33 -16.83 -3.63
CA VAL A 165 -3.18 -16.26 -4.34
C VAL A 165 -3.49 -14.79 -4.63
N SER A 166 -2.82 -13.90 -3.91
CA SER A 166 -2.89 -12.45 -4.10
C SER A 166 -1.80 -11.94 -5.03
N VAL A 167 -1.94 -10.69 -5.50
CA VAL A 167 -0.92 -10.01 -6.33
C VAL A 167 0.36 -9.79 -5.52
N GLU A 168 0.22 -9.50 -4.23
CA GLU A 168 1.33 -9.32 -3.29
C GLU A 168 2.10 -10.64 -3.12
N HIS A 169 1.39 -11.77 -2.99
CA HIS A 169 2.00 -13.09 -2.94
C HIS A 169 2.79 -13.38 -4.22
N LEU A 170 2.19 -13.13 -5.40
CA LEU A 170 2.88 -13.31 -6.68
C LEU A 170 4.14 -12.43 -6.79
N THR A 171 4.08 -11.20 -6.28
CA THR A 171 5.21 -10.26 -6.26
C THR A 171 6.35 -10.80 -5.38
N GLN A 172 6.02 -11.29 -4.18
CA GLN A 172 7.02 -11.89 -3.30
C GLN A 172 7.62 -13.19 -3.88
N MET A 173 6.80 -14.01 -4.52
CA MET A 173 7.26 -15.22 -5.20
C MET A 173 8.20 -14.90 -6.36
N LEU A 174 7.88 -13.88 -7.17
CA LEU A 174 8.76 -13.46 -8.26
C LEU A 174 10.08 -12.90 -7.72
N ASN A 175 10.06 -12.13 -6.64
CA ASN A 175 11.26 -11.57 -6.01
C ASN A 175 12.16 -12.63 -5.34
N SER A 176 11.57 -13.73 -4.87
CA SER A 176 12.30 -14.82 -4.21
C SER A 176 12.82 -15.89 -5.17
N THR A 177 12.19 -16.02 -6.34
CA THR A 177 12.64 -16.95 -7.38
C THR A 177 13.74 -16.34 -8.26
N GLN A 178 14.64 -17.17 -8.77
CA GLN A 178 15.63 -16.74 -9.77
C GLN A 178 15.03 -16.59 -11.19
N GLN A 179 13.70 -16.76 -11.32
CA GLN A 179 13.03 -16.70 -12.61
C GLN A 179 12.99 -15.25 -13.11
N LYS A 180 13.43 -15.06 -14.36
CA LYS A 180 13.46 -13.74 -14.99
C LYS A 180 12.19 -13.55 -15.82
N CYS A 181 11.14 -13.02 -15.20
CA CYS A 181 9.94 -12.54 -15.90
C CYS A 181 9.95 -11.00 -15.90
N PRO A 182 10.76 -10.34 -16.76
CA PRO A 182 11.02 -8.90 -16.66
C PRO A 182 9.81 -8.03 -16.98
N VAL A 183 8.88 -8.52 -17.80
CA VAL A 183 7.62 -7.80 -18.07
C VAL A 183 6.67 -7.93 -16.88
N LEU A 184 6.59 -9.12 -16.29
CA LEU A 184 5.75 -9.36 -15.11
C LEU A 184 6.25 -8.57 -13.90
N SER A 185 7.58 -8.47 -13.70
CA SER A 185 8.13 -7.66 -12.61
C SER A 185 7.76 -6.20 -12.74
N VAL A 186 7.89 -5.62 -13.94
CA VAL A 186 7.49 -4.23 -14.22
C VAL A 186 5.98 -4.03 -14.01
N PHE A 187 5.15 -5.01 -14.39
CA PHE A 187 3.70 -4.96 -14.14
C PHE A 187 3.38 -4.98 -12.65
N LEU A 188 3.97 -5.90 -11.89
CA LEU A 188 3.70 -6.06 -10.46
C LEU A 188 4.20 -4.86 -9.64
N GLU A 189 5.33 -4.25 -10.04
CA GLU A 189 5.86 -3.02 -9.43
C GLU A 189 4.90 -1.82 -9.57
N GLU A 190 4.10 -1.77 -10.64
CA GLU A 190 3.23 -0.63 -10.94
C GLU A 190 1.74 -0.96 -10.85
N GLU A 191 1.35 -2.16 -10.38
CA GLU A 191 0.00 -2.70 -10.49
C GLU A 191 -1.09 -1.77 -9.94
N SER A 192 -0.87 -1.19 -8.76
CA SER A 192 -1.84 -0.27 -8.13
C SER A 192 -2.07 0.99 -8.98
N ILE A 193 -1.02 1.50 -9.61
CA ILE A 193 -1.09 2.65 -10.52
C ILE A 193 -1.75 2.24 -11.84
N LEU A 194 -1.42 1.05 -12.37
CA LEU A 194 -2.01 0.51 -13.59
C LEU A 194 -3.52 0.30 -13.44
N ARG A 195 -3.98 -0.10 -12.26
CA ARG A 195 -5.40 -0.16 -11.92
C ARG A 195 -6.05 1.20 -12.06
N ALA A 196 -5.40 2.26 -11.58
CA ALA A 196 -5.91 3.63 -11.71
C ALA A 196 -6.01 4.12 -13.17
N LEU A 197 -5.15 3.62 -14.08
CA LEU A 197 -5.16 4.00 -15.50
C LEU A 197 -6.49 3.68 -16.20
N ARG A 198 -7.23 2.66 -15.73
CA ARG A 198 -8.53 2.28 -16.31
C ARG A 198 -9.57 3.40 -16.20
N HIS A 199 -9.41 4.30 -15.24
CA HIS A 199 -10.33 5.40 -14.98
C HIS A 199 -10.00 6.66 -15.79
N ILE A 200 -8.89 6.71 -16.56
CA ILE A 200 -8.53 7.88 -17.39
C ILE A 200 -9.70 8.31 -18.31
N PRO A 201 -10.39 7.42 -19.04
CA PRO A 201 -11.51 7.81 -19.89
C PRO A 201 -12.67 8.42 -19.09
N SER A 202 -12.96 7.87 -17.91
CA SER A 202 -14.00 8.37 -16.99
C SER A 202 -13.62 9.75 -16.43
N ILE A 203 -12.37 9.93 -16.00
CA ILE A 203 -11.85 11.23 -15.53
C ILE A 203 -11.98 12.30 -16.62
N LEU A 204 -11.57 11.99 -17.86
CA LEU A 204 -11.69 12.91 -18.99
C LEU A 204 -13.15 13.23 -19.33
N ARG A 205 -14.04 12.23 -19.26
CA ARG A 205 -15.48 12.41 -19.49
C ARG A 205 -16.10 13.30 -18.41
N LEU A 206 -15.76 13.07 -17.14
CA LEU A 206 -16.17 13.90 -16.01
C LEU A 206 -15.73 15.35 -16.20
N GLN A 207 -14.45 15.56 -16.48
CA GLN A 207 -13.87 16.88 -16.71
C GLN A 207 -14.55 17.58 -17.90
N LYS A 208 -14.78 16.88 -19.00
CA LYS A 208 -15.48 17.43 -20.18
C LYS A 208 -16.93 17.80 -19.86
N LEU A 209 -17.66 16.98 -19.09
CA LEU A 209 -19.02 17.29 -18.66
C LEU A 209 -19.06 18.55 -17.79
N LEU A 210 -18.16 18.64 -16.82
CA LEU A 210 -18.06 19.80 -15.92
C LEU A 210 -17.64 21.05 -16.70
N MET A 211 -16.63 20.95 -17.57
CA MET A 211 -16.21 22.04 -18.43
C MET A 211 -17.37 22.49 -19.32
N ASN A 212 -18.08 21.60 -19.99
CA ASN A 212 -19.22 22.00 -20.84
C ASN A 212 -20.35 22.70 -20.06
N LYS A 213 -20.62 22.27 -18.83
CA LYS A 213 -21.68 22.85 -18.00
C LYS A 213 -21.30 24.20 -17.40
N TYR A 214 -20.02 24.37 -17.02
CA TYR A 214 -19.54 25.51 -16.26
C TYR A 214 -18.50 26.38 -16.99
N ASN A 215 -18.24 26.14 -18.29
CA ASN A 215 -17.32 26.94 -19.08
C ASN A 215 -17.73 28.42 -18.98
N ARG A 216 -16.81 29.28 -18.52
CA ARG A 216 -17.02 30.72 -18.33
C ARG A 216 -18.15 31.13 -17.35
N LYS A 217 -18.68 30.19 -16.55
CA LYS A 217 -19.77 30.43 -15.59
C LYS A 217 -19.39 30.27 -14.12
N LEU A 218 -18.26 29.63 -13.82
CA LEU A 218 -17.73 29.52 -12.46
C LEU A 218 -16.60 30.52 -12.28
N ASP A 219 -16.77 31.45 -11.34
CA ASP A 219 -15.65 32.23 -10.82
C ASP A 219 -14.80 31.38 -9.85
N LYS A 220 -13.54 31.77 -9.61
CA LYS A 220 -12.59 31.09 -8.72
C LYS A 220 -13.16 30.89 -7.31
N ALA A 221 -13.87 31.89 -6.80
CA ALA A 221 -14.53 31.84 -5.49
C ALA A 221 -15.68 30.81 -5.47
N GLU A 222 -16.46 30.75 -6.55
CA GLU A 222 -17.57 29.81 -6.69
C GLU A 222 -17.08 28.36 -6.86
N GLY A 223 -16.01 28.13 -7.62
CA GLY A 223 -15.43 26.78 -7.78
C GLY A 223 -14.85 26.20 -6.48
N THR A 224 -14.43 27.06 -5.55
CA THR A 224 -13.87 26.65 -4.25
C THR A 224 -14.94 26.49 -3.17
N THR A 225 -16.13 27.08 -3.36
CA THR A 225 -17.26 27.01 -2.41
C THR A 225 -18.33 26.02 -2.85
N LEU A 226 -18.51 25.82 -4.15
CA LEU A 226 -19.46 24.86 -4.70
C LEU A 226 -18.97 23.44 -4.44
N GLN A 227 -19.79 22.65 -3.75
CA GLN A 227 -19.51 21.27 -3.41
C GLN A 227 -20.06 20.30 -4.46
N ILE A 228 -19.46 19.10 -4.52
CA ILE A 228 -19.88 18.02 -5.41
C ILE A 228 -21.36 17.66 -5.23
N ASP A 229 -21.89 17.61 -4.01
CA ASP A 229 -23.31 17.31 -3.73
C ASP A 229 -24.24 18.32 -4.41
N THR A 230 -23.88 19.60 -4.39
CA THR A 230 -24.65 20.64 -5.07
C THR A 230 -24.65 20.39 -6.57
N ILE A 231 -23.50 20.06 -7.19
CA ILE A 231 -23.46 19.73 -8.62
C ILE A 231 -24.27 18.48 -8.95
N LYS A 232 -24.16 17.45 -8.10
CA LYS A 232 -24.91 16.20 -8.27
C LYS A 232 -26.42 16.48 -8.35
N LYS A 233 -26.96 17.30 -7.44
CA LYS A 233 -28.37 17.77 -7.48
C LYS A 233 -28.72 18.59 -8.72
N HIS A 234 -27.77 19.37 -9.26
CA HIS A 234 -27.98 20.11 -10.50
C HIS A 234 -27.93 19.21 -11.75
N ILE A 235 -27.25 18.07 -11.70
CA ILE A 235 -27.15 17.10 -12.81
C ILE A 235 -28.27 16.04 -12.72
N GLU A 236 -28.77 15.76 -11.52
CA GLU A 236 -29.97 14.93 -11.28
C GLU A 236 -31.18 15.45 -12.06
N LYS A 237 -31.35 16.77 -12.14
CA LYS A 237 -32.38 17.43 -12.94
C LYS A 237 -32.25 17.16 -14.46
N ASP A 238 -31.06 16.81 -14.94
CA ASP A 238 -30.75 16.57 -16.36
C ASP A 238 -30.86 15.08 -16.76
N ARG A 239 -31.40 14.19 -15.90
CA ARG A 239 -31.48 12.71 -16.11
C ARG A 239 -30.14 12.00 -16.35
N ARG A 240 -29.01 12.62 -15.97
CA ARG A 240 -27.64 12.05 -16.09
C ARG A 240 -27.03 11.70 -14.73
N SER A 241 -27.86 11.50 -13.72
CA SER A 241 -27.41 11.31 -12.33
C SER A 241 -26.55 10.06 -12.13
N GLU A 242 -26.99 8.91 -12.64
CA GLU A 242 -26.25 7.65 -12.50
C GLU A 242 -24.90 7.72 -13.19
N GLU A 243 -24.86 8.22 -14.44
CA GLU A 243 -23.61 8.42 -15.16
C GLU A 243 -22.66 9.33 -14.37
N PHE A 244 -23.14 10.46 -13.88
CA PHE A 244 -22.29 11.38 -13.10
C PHE A 244 -21.80 10.75 -11.79
N GLY A 245 -22.63 9.94 -11.11
CA GLY A 245 -22.23 9.17 -9.94
C GLY A 245 -21.08 8.22 -10.25
N THR A 246 -21.24 7.37 -11.28
CA THR A 246 -20.19 6.41 -11.68
C THR A 246 -18.87 7.11 -12.04
N LEU A 247 -18.94 8.26 -12.72
CA LEU A 247 -17.75 9.02 -13.09
C LEU A 247 -17.04 9.65 -11.87
N LEU A 248 -17.79 10.02 -10.83
CA LEU A 248 -17.23 10.51 -9.57
C LEU A 248 -16.59 9.38 -8.77
N ASP A 249 -17.23 8.22 -8.72
CA ASP A 249 -16.71 7.05 -8.02
C ASP A 249 -15.39 6.60 -8.67
N ASP A 250 -15.34 6.53 -10.01
CA ASP A 250 -14.13 6.27 -10.79
C ASP A 250 -13.01 7.29 -10.50
N TYR A 251 -13.38 8.58 -10.38
CA TYR A 251 -12.42 9.63 -10.07
C TYR A 251 -11.86 9.49 -8.64
N ALA A 252 -12.73 9.21 -7.67
CA ALA A 252 -12.36 9.03 -6.27
C ALA A 252 -11.45 7.81 -6.09
N GLU A 253 -11.78 6.68 -6.73
CA GLU A 253 -10.96 5.47 -6.71
C GLU A 253 -9.58 5.73 -7.33
N ALA A 254 -9.53 6.41 -8.48
CA ALA A 254 -8.26 6.77 -9.11
C ALA A 254 -7.41 7.70 -8.24
N TRP A 255 -8.02 8.68 -7.57
CA TRP A 255 -7.34 9.58 -6.64
C TRP A 255 -6.73 8.79 -5.48
N GLU A 256 -7.54 8.00 -4.79
CA GLU A 256 -7.10 7.17 -3.65
C GLU A 256 -5.92 6.26 -4.01
N CYS A 257 -5.95 5.63 -5.19
CA CYS A 257 -4.85 4.79 -5.67
C CYS A 257 -3.53 5.53 -5.83
N VAL A 258 -3.53 6.83 -6.18
CA VAL A 258 -2.31 7.57 -6.53
C VAL A 258 -1.88 8.64 -5.52
N CYS A 259 -2.72 9.01 -4.54
CA CYS A 259 -2.42 10.08 -3.57
C CYS A 259 -1.03 9.96 -2.93
N GLN A 260 -0.66 8.76 -2.49
CA GLN A 260 0.64 8.51 -1.87
C GLN A 260 1.80 8.67 -2.87
N SER A 261 1.61 8.21 -4.11
CA SER A 261 2.60 8.36 -5.18
C SER A 261 2.77 9.82 -5.59
N LEU A 262 1.71 10.62 -5.53
CA LEU A 262 1.74 12.04 -5.84
C LEU A 262 2.51 12.87 -4.81
N GLU A 263 2.72 12.40 -3.57
CA GLU A 263 3.48 13.13 -2.55
C GLU A 263 4.95 13.34 -2.96
N SER A 264 5.52 12.37 -3.67
CA SER A 264 6.90 12.43 -4.17
C SER A 264 6.99 12.94 -5.62
N TYR A 265 5.86 13.23 -6.25
CA TYR A 265 5.80 13.63 -7.65
C TYR A 265 5.77 15.15 -7.81
N SER A 266 6.57 15.65 -8.74
CA SER A 266 6.56 17.04 -9.18
C SER A 266 6.72 17.10 -10.68
N CYS A 267 6.11 18.09 -11.32
CA CYS A 267 6.24 18.27 -12.76
C CYS A 267 6.57 19.73 -13.11
N SER A 268 7.26 19.92 -14.24
CA SER A 268 7.46 21.27 -14.78
C SER A 268 6.26 21.66 -15.65
N VAL A 269 5.65 22.78 -15.30
CA VAL A 269 4.57 23.42 -16.06
C VAL A 269 5.03 24.83 -16.39
N ASN A 270 5.18 25.13 -17.68
CA ASN A 270 5.66 26.43 -18.16
C ASN A 270 6.99 26.87 -17.54
N GLY A 271 7.89 25.92 -17.23
CA GLY A 271 9.18 26.19 -16.62
C GLY A 271 9.18 26.28 -15.09
N PHE A 272 8.03 26.21 -14.43
CA PHE A 272 7.91 26.18 -12.98
C PHE A 272 7.68 24.76 -12.48
N PHE A 273 8.38 24.36 -11.42
CA PHE A 273 8.12 23.10 -10.74
C PHE A 273 6.88 23.23 -9.88
N VAL A 274 5.92 22.35 -10.11
CA VAL A 274 4.65 22.31 -9.40
C VAL A 274 4.49 20.96 -8.72
N SER A 275 4.09 20.99 -7.46
CA SER A 275 3.75 19.83 -6.64
C SER A 275 2.42 20.06 -5.92
N VAL A 276 1.73 18.97 -5.59
CA VAL A 276 0.48 19.04 -4.84
C VAL A 276 0.79 19.29 -3.36
N ASN A 277 0.03 20.17 -2.72
CA ASN A 277 0.15 20.38 -1.28
C ASN A 277 -0.24 19.09 -0.53
N LYS A 278 0.57 18.69 0.46
CA LYS A 278 0.37 17.48 1.27
C LYS A 278 -0.97 17.44 1.98
N GLU A 279 -1.53 18.59 2.34
CA GLU A 279 -2.86 18.68 2.96
C GLU A 279 -3.97 18.25 2.02
N HIS A 280 -3.82 18.52 0.72
CA HIS A 280 -4.79 18.12 -0.30
C HIS A 280 -4.67 16.63 -0.65
N LEU A 281 -3.46 16.07 -0.63
CA LEU A 281 -3.24 14.63 -0.87
C LEU A 281 -3.86 13.72 0.19
N ARG A 282 -4.07 14.23 1.41
CA ARG A 282 -4.72 13.49 2.51
C ARG A 282 -6.24 13.55 2.47
N ARG A 283 -6.81 14.35 1.57
CA ARG A 283 -8.26 14.52 1.44
C ARG A 283 -8.83 13.40 0.59
N GLN A 284 -9.82 12.70 1.15
CA GLN A 284 -10.68 11.81 0.37
C GLN A 284 -11.67 12.65 -0.46
N ILE A 285 -11.87 12.24 -1.73
CA ILE A 285 -12.83 12.89 -2.61
C ILE A 285 -14.22 12.39 -2.22
N ASP A 286 -14.95 13.25 -1.53
CA ASP A 286 -16.29 12.97 -1.02
C ASP A 286 -17.32 13.99 -1.55
N SER A 287 -18.59 13.80 -1.19
CA SER A 287 -19.67 14.69 -1.64
C SER A 287 -19.51 16.15 -1.17
N LYS A 288 -18.69 16.41 -0.14
CA LYS A 288 -18.40 17.75 0.40
C LYS A 288 -17.18 18.40 -0.24
N THR A 289 -16.48 17.68 -1.11
CA THR A 289 -15.28 18.17 -1.76
C THR A 289 -15.62 19.31 -2.73
N PRO A 290 -14.83 20.40 -2.77
CA PRO A 290 -15.05 21.48 -3.71
C PRO A 290 -14.88 21.02 -5.16
N VAL A 291 -15.69 21.58 -6.05
CA VAL A 291 -15.67 21.24 -7.48
C VAL A 291 -14.36 21.63 -8.15
N SER A 292 -13.63 22.60 -7.59
CA SER A 292 -12.28 22.94 -8.03
C SER A 292 -11.35 21.72 -8.07
N PHE A 293 -11.55 20.71 -7.21
CA PHE A 293 -10.77 19.46 -7.23
C PHE A 293 -11.05 18.56 -8.42
N LEU A 294 -12.13 18.77 -9.17
CA LEU A 294 -12.47 17.96 -10.34
C LEU A 294 -12.07 18.62 -11.65
N LEU A 295 -11.87 19.94 -11.65
CA LEU A 295 -11.60 20.73 -12.86
C LEU A 295 -10.09 20.99 -13.02
N PRO A 296 -9.45 20.57 -14.12
CA PRO A 296 -8.02 20.76 -14.31
C PRO A 296 -7.70 22.24 -14.54
N THR A 297 -7.16 22.92 -13.53
CA THR A 297 -6.73 24.33 -13.63
C THR A 297 -5.42 24.55 -12.89
N LEU A 298 -4.50 25.32 -13.46
CA LEU A 298 -3.25 25.70 -12.77
C LEU A 298 -3.44 26.90 -11.82
N ARG A 299 -4.65 27.43 -11.70
CA ARG A 299 -4.94 28.70 -11.00
C ARG A 299 -5.49 28.52 -9.58
N THR A 300 -5.86 27.30 -9.22
CA THR A 300 -6.41 26.92 -7.91
C THR A 300 -5.72 25.67 -7.41
N ASP A 301 -5.52 25.55 -6.10
CA ASP A 301 -4.86 24.38 -5.51
C ASP A 301 -5.67 23.09 -5.74
N GLY A 302 -7.00 23.17 -5.69
CA GLY A 302 -7.88 22.07 -6.07
C GLY A 302 -7.76 21.70 -7.55
N GLY A 303 -7.75 22.69 -8.45
CA GLY A 303 -7.63 22.40 -9.88
C GLY A 303 -6.26 21.87 -10.27
N LEU A 304 -5.24 22.21 -9.47
CA LEU A 304 -3.92 21.63 -9.60
C LEU A 304 -3.95 20.14 -9.26
N CYS A 305 -4.71 19.71 -8.25
CA CYS A 305 -4.90 18.29 -7.93
C CYS A 305 -5.48 17.53 -9.12
N ALA A 306 -6.55 18.05 -9.75
CA ALA A 306 -7.17 17.45 -10.93
C ALA A 306 -6.20 17.35 -12.13
N TYR A 307 -5.40 18.40 -12.35
CA TYR A 307 -4.39 18.43 -13.39
C TYR A 307 -3.27 17.42 -13.13
N MET A 308 -2.76 17.38 -11.90
CA MET A 308 -1.66 16.51 -11.50
C MET A 308 -2.05 15.04 -11.53
N LEU A 309 -3.27 14.70 -11.10
CA LEU A 309 -3.82 13.35 -11.21
C LEU A 309 -3.76 12.86 -12.66
N LEU A 310 -4.38 13.62 -13.59
CA LEU A 310 -4.44 13.23 -14.99
C LEU A 310 -3.06 13.17 -15.63
N ARG A 311 -2.21 14.17 -15.37
CA ARG A 311 -0.84 14.21 -15.91
C ARG A 311 0.00 13.03 -15.41
N PHE A 312 -0.06 12.75 -14.11
CA PHE A 312 0.65 11.62 -13.52
C PHE A 312 0.21 10.30 -14.16
N LEU A 313 -1.10 10.03 -14.25
CA LEU A 313 -1.61 8.80 -14.88
C LEU A 313 -1.12 8.65 -16.34
N LEU A 314 -1.15 9.72 -17.14
CA LEU A 314 -0.65 9.69 -18.52
C LEU A 314 0.86 9.45 -18.61
N GLU A 315 1.65 10.10 -17.76
CA GLU A 315 3.10 9.88 -17.69
C GLU A 315 3.43 8.44 -17.26
N ARG A 316 2.69 7.89 -16.29
CA ARG A 316 2.85 6.50 -15.85
C ARG A 316 2.46 5.50 -16.93
N GLN A 317 1.36 5.73 -17.65
CA GLN A 317 0.98 4.91 -18.81
C GLN A 317 2.10 4.87 -19.86
N ASN A 318 2.64 6.03 -20.24
CA ASN A 318 3.71 6.10 -21.23
C ASN A 318 5.00 5.44 -20.74
N SER A 319 5.38 5.68 -19.48
CA SER A 319 6.55 5.04 -18.86
C SER A 319 6.42 3.52 -18.81
N PHE A 320 5.24 3.00 -18.46
CA PHE A 320 4.97 1.57 -18.45
C PHE A 320 5.11 0.96 -19.84
N LEU A 321 4.53 1.60 -20.87
CA LEU A 321 4.62 1.14 -22.26
C LEU A 321 6.07 1.16 -22.77
N GLU A 322 6.83 2.19 -22.41
CA GLU A 322 8.25 2.28 -22.75
C GLU A 322 9.05 1.13 -22.13
N LYS A 323 8.89 0.89 -20.81
CA LYS A 323 9.52 -0.24 -20.12
C LYS A 323 9.11 -1.58 -20.73
N TYR A 324 7.83 -1.76 -21.05
CA TYR A 324 7.34 -2.95 -21.73
C TYR A 324 8.03 -3.18 -23.07
N CYS A 325 8.11 -2.15 -23.92
CA CYS A 325 8.76 -2.21 -25.23
C CYS A 325 10.26 -2.52 -25.11
N GLN A 326 10.96 -1.88 -24.17
CA GLN A 326 12.37 -2.16 -23.87
C GLN A 326 12.59 -3.62 -23.44
N LYS A 327 11.72 -4.18 -22.60
CA LYS A 327 11.84 -5.58 -22.12
C LYS A 327 11.35 -6.61 -23.14
N SER A 328 10.53 -6.23 -24.11
CA SER A 328 9.94 -7.13 -25.12
C SER A 328 10.56 -7.01 -26.52
N ASN A 329 11.61 -6.20 -26.69
CA ASN A 329 12.24 -5.90 -27.99
C ASN A 329 11.23 -5.44 -29.07
N LYS A 330 10.23 -4.65 -28.67
CA LYS A 330 9.25 -4.04 -29.58
C LYS A 330 9.53 -2.55 -29.72
N MET A 331 9.35 -2.01 -30.92
CA MET A 331 9.53 -0.58 -31.18
C MET A 331 8.40 0.22 -30.51
N TYR A 332 8.73 1.13 -29.60
CA TYR A 332 7.79 2.12 -29.09
C TYR A 332 7.93 3.40 -29.92
N VAL A 333 6.85 3.79 -30.59
CA VAL A 333 6.76 5.13 -31.20
C VAL A 333 5.99 5.99 -30.21
N LEU A 334 6.69 6.91 -29.54
CA LEU A 334 6.05 8.00 -28.81
C LEU A 334 5.21 8.78 -29.82
N LEU A 335 3.89 8.62 -29.76
CA LEU A 335 3.01 9.65 -30.26
C LEU A 335 3.18 10.82 -29.30
N ASP A 336 3.83 11.89 -29.75
CA ASP A 336 3.91 13.16 -29.02
C ASP A 336 2.49 13.69 -28.80
N VAL A 337 1.83 13.25 -27.72
CA VAL A 337 0.51 13.76 -27.28
C VAL A 337 0.68 15.03 -26.42
N TYR A 338 1.86 15.64 -26.37
CA TYR A 338 2.13 16.85 -25.60
C TYR A 338 1.98 18.15 -26.40
N HIS A 339 0.83 18.34 -27.04
CA HIS A 339 0.35 19.69 -27.40
C HIS A 339 -1.14 19.83 -27.11
N TRP A 340 -1.53 19.63 -25.84
CA TRP A 340 -2.77 20.22 -25.32
C TRP A 340 -2.55 21.72 -25.10
N LYS A 341 -2.48 22.49 -26.19
CA LYS A 341 -2.74 23.92 -26.15
C LYS A 341 -4.24 24.08 -25.85
N TYR A 342 -4.58 24.17 -24.58
CA TYR A 342 -5.88 24.69 -24.17
C TYR A 342 -5.95 26.17 -24.60
N ALA A 343 -6.78 26.44 -25.61
CA ALA A 343 -7.24 27.77 -26.00
C ALA A 343 -8.50 28.15 -25.22
#